data_AF-A0ABD6TNR1-F1
#
_entry.id   AF-A0ABD6TNR1-F1
#
_cell.length_a   1.000
_cell.length_b   1.000
_cell.length_c   1.000
_cell.angle_alpha   90.00
_cell.angle_beta   90.00
_cell.angle_gamma   90.00
#
_symmetry.space_group_name_H-M   'P 1'
#
loop_
_entity.id
_entity.type
_entity.pdbx_description
1 polymer ?
#
loop_
_entity_poly.entity_id
_entity_poly.type
_entity_poly.pdbx_seq_one_letter_code
_entity_poly.pdbx_strand_id
1 'polypeptide(L)'
;MSLTNNLGQNITLATNILQKTYENLNLLFVEMDRVGEEEGFMSLTPKFLRWKSESNTNGWLTSNFIKLYQLQENSSVPHISDLRTGDIYCVEVSLNNGSEDYPEITLARFTYDYDFWTKMPSVSDHWIFFYPFRDENNFEIQEKNGIWTSTPYEKSRKKYWGIKQGIAQVIPLLQVTSPETIRSEIFKVLSGLPGSDPIV
;
A
#
# COMPACT_ATOMS: atom_id res chain seq x y z
N MET A 1 -13.02 5.82 -43.05
CA MET A 1 -12.77 4.68 -42.14
C MET A 1 -14.08 4.34 -41.45
N SER A 2 -14.45 3.06 -41.32
CA SER A 2 -15.72 2.66 -40.67
C SER A 2 -15.64 2.85 -39.14
N LEU A 3 -16.78 3.13 -38.50
CA LEU A 3 -16.89 3.26 -37.04
C LEU A 3 -16.34 2.02 -36.31
N THR A 4 -16.58 0.82 -36.85
CA THR A 4 -16.14 -0.45 -36.28
C THR A 4 -14.61 -0.57 -36.23
N ASN A 5 -13.90 -0.06 -37.24
CA ASN A 5 -12.43 -0.04 -37.24
C ASN A 5 -11.88 0.88 -36.16
N ASN A 6 -12.55 1.99 -35.87
CA ASN A 6 -12.16 2.92 -34.81
C ASN A 6 -12.37 2.30 -33.42
N LEU A 7 -13.51 1.63 -33.19
CA LEU A 7 -13.80 0.95 -31.92
C LEU A 7 -12.79 -0.18 -31.61
N GLY A 8 -12.46 -1.01 -32.61
CA GLY A 8 -11.47 -2.07 -32.44
C GLY A 8 -10.08 -1.52 -32.08
N GLN A 9 -9.63 -0.46 -32.76
CA GLN A 9 -8.36 0.20 -32.47
C GLN A 9 -8.30 0.77 -31.05
N ASN A 10 -9.40 1.36 -30.57
CA ASN A 10 -9.47 1.92 -29.22
C ASN A 10 -9.33 0.84 -28.14
N ILE A 11 -9.98 -0.32 -28.33
CA ILE A 11 -9.87 -1.46 -27.41
C ILE A 11 -8.42 -1.96 -27.34
N THR A 12 -7.77 -2.16 -28.49
CA THR A 12 -6.37 -2.58 -28.55
C THR A 12 -5.45 -1.56 -27.89
N LEU A 13 -5.62 -0.27 -28.19
CA LEU A 13 -4.81 0.80 -27.60
C LEU A 13 -4.96 0.85 -26.08
N ALA A 14 -6.19 0.82 -25.56
CA ALA A 14 -6.44 0.84 -24.12
C ALA A 14 -5.79 -0.36 -23.41
N THR A 15 -5.88 -1.55 -24.01
CA THR A 15 -5.25 -2.77 -23.47
C THR A 15 -3.73 -2.63 -23.43
N ASN A 16 -3.11 -2.12 -24.50
CA ASN A 16 -1.66 -1.92 -24.56
C ASN A 16 -1.17 -0.87 -23.56
N ILE A 17 -1.91 0.23 -23.40
CA ILE A 17 -1.60 1.28 -22.41
C ILE A 17 -1.62 0.67 -21.00
N LEU A 18 -2.65 -0.10 -20.66
CA LEU A 18 -2.76 -0.74 -19.36
C LEU A 18 -1.62 -1.74 -19.10
N GLN A 19 -1.28 -2.56 -20.08
CA GLN A 19 -0.12 -3.47 -19.98
C GLN A 19 1.16 -2.68 -19.71
N LYS A 20 1.38 -1.57 -20.43
CA LYS A 20 2.55 -0.73 -20.22
C LYS A 20 2.57 -0.08 -18.84
N THR A 21 1.41 0.33 -18.33
CA THR A 21 1.28 0.83 -16.95
C THR A 21 1.70 -0.23 -15.94
N TYR A 22 1.34 -1.50 -16.13
CA TYR A 22 1.76 -2.58 -15.23
C TYR A 22 3.27 -2.87 -15.30
N GLU A 23 3.88 -2.80 -16.48
CA GLU A 23 5.33 -2.88 -16.62
C GLU A 23 6.03 -1.74 -15.84
N ASN A 24 5.52 -0.51 -15.97
CA ASN A 24 6.07 0.65 -15.29
C ASN A 24 5.89 0.54 -13.77
N LEU A 25 4.76 0.03 -13.28
CA LEU A 25 4.57 -0.24 -11.84
C LEU A 25 5.56 -1.28 -11.32
N ASN A 26 5.85 -2.33 -12.10
CA ASN A 26 6.86 -3.31 -11.72
C ASN A 26 8.25 -2.66 -11.60
N LEU A 27 8.62 -1.78 -12.54
CA LEU A 27 9.87 -1.01 -12.46
C LEU A 27 9.89 -0.10 -11.23
N LEU A 28 8.78 0.59 -10.95
CA LEU A 28 8.64 1.44 -9.76
C LEU A 28 8.89 0.64 -8.47
N PHE A 29 8.26 -0.53 -8.30
CA PHE A 29 8.45 -1.34 -7.09
C PHE A 29 9.88 -1.88 -6.93
N VAL A 30 10.55 -2.23 -8.04
CA VAL A 30 11.96 -2.64 -8.02
C VAL A 30 12.87 -1.49 -7.59
N GLU A 31 12.66 -0.29 -8.14
CA GLU A 31 13.43 0.89 -7.74
C GLU A 31 13.12 1.32 -6.30
N MET A 32 11.87 1.18 -5.85
CA MET A 32 11.51 1.42 -4.46
C MET A 32 12.22 0.45 -3.51
N ASP A 33 12.34 -0.83 -3.85
CA ASP A 33 13.09 -1.77 -3.02
C ASP A 33 14.55 -1.36 -2.90
N ARG A 34 15.19 -1.00 -4.02
CA ARG A 34 16.59 -0.53 -4.04
C ARG A 34 16.78 0.75 -3.21
N VAL A 35 15.95 1.77 -3.44
CA VAL A 35 16.06 3.05 -2.70
C VAL A 35 15.68 2.86 -1.23
N GLY A 36 14.70 2.01 -0.93
CA GLY A 36 14.28 1.70 0.43
C GLY A 36 15.43 1.08 1.23
N GLU A 37 16.17 0.14 0.65
CA GLU A 37 17.36 -0.46 1.27
C GLU A 37 18.44 0.59 1.57
N GLU A 38 18.66 1.56 0.68
CA GLU A 38 19.58 2.68 0.91
C GLU A 38 19.15 3.58 2.09
N GLU A 39 17.83 3.69 2.32
CA GLU A 39 17.24 4.46 3.42
C GLU A 39 16.99 3.62 4.69
N GLY A 40 17.47 2.36 4.74
CA GLY A 40 17.38 1.47 5.90
C GLY A 40 16.08 0.67 6.03
N PHE A 41 15.21 0.72 5.01
CA PHE A 41 14.02 -0.10 4.90
C PHE A 41 14.34 -1.45 4.26
N MET A 42 13.64 -2.50 4.68
CA MET A 42 13.62 -3.80 4.04
C MET A 42 12.21 -4.14 3.59
N SER A 43 12.07 -4.64 2.36
CA SER A 43 10.79 -5.11 1.84
C SER A 43 10.32 -6.35 2.61
N LEU A 44 9.09 -6.30 3.12
CA LEU A 44 8.51 -7.40 3.90
C LEU A 44 8.05 -8.57 3.02
N THR A 45 7.69 -8.29 1.77
CA THR A 45 7.24 -9.30 0.81
C THR A 45 7.98 -9.17 -0.52
N PRO A 46 8.39 -10.28 -1.16
CA PRO A 46 9.10 -10.23 -2.44
C PRO A 46 8.21 -9.67 -3.57
N LYS A 47 6.89 -9.81 -3.45
CA LYS A 47 5.90 -9.31 -4.40
C LYS A 47 5.01 -8.29 -3.72
N PHE A 48 4.50 -7.32 -4.48
CA PHE A 48 3.41 -6.48 -4.02
C PHE A 48 2.14 -7.31 -3.80
N LEU A 49 1.37 -6.92 -2.79
CA LEU A 49 0.05 -7.44 -2.48
C LEU A 49 -0.96 -6.81 -3.44
N ARG A 50 -2.02 -7.54 -3.76
CA ARG A 50 -3.12 -7.06 -4.60
C ARG A 50 -4.38 -7.85 -4.37
N TRP A 51 -5.52 -7.21 -4.53
CA TRP A 51 -6.79 -7.94 -4.64
C TRP A 51 -6.95 -8.56 -6.02
N LYS A 52 -7.42 -9.81 -6.04
CA LYS A 52 -7.82 -10.54 -7.24
C LYS A 52 -9.05 -11.37 -6.90
N SER A 53 -9.99 -11.46 -7.81
CA SER A 53 -11.14 -12.38 -7.70
C SER A 53 -11.42 -13.00 -9.06
N GLU A 54 -11.72 -14.29 -9.08
CA GLU A 54 -12.18 -14.97 -10.30
C GLU A 54 -13.68 -14.79 -10.52
N SER A 55 -14.44 -14.63 -9.44
CA SER A 55 -15.91 -14.52 -9.46
C SER A 55 -16.44 -13.09 -9.54
N ASN A 56 -15.61 -12.08 -9.30
CA ASN A 56 -15.98 -10.67 -9.35
C ASN A 56 -15.17 -9.98 -10.46
N THR A 57 -15.87 -9.36 -11.42
CA THR A 57 -15.25 -8.68 -12.58
C THR A 57 -14.34 -7.53 -12.17
N ASN A 58 -14.61 -6.87 -11.04
CA ASN A 58 -13.70 -5.84 -10.51
C ASN A 58 -12.35 -6.44 -10.10
N GLY A 59 -12.29 -7.74 -9.80
CA GLY A 59 -11.08 -8.47 -9.43
C GLY A 59 -10.29 -9.01 -10.63
N TRP A 60 -10.80 -8.82 -11.85
CA TRP A 60 -10.09 -9.18 -13.09
C TRP A 60 -9.06 -8.12 -13.47
N LEU A 61 -9.35 -6.86 -13.13
CA LEU A 61 -8.50 -5.71 -13.38
C LEU A 61 -7.93 -5.19 -12.06
N THR A 62 -6.65 -5.45 -11.80
CA THR A 62 -6.00 -4.89 -10.61
C THR A 62 -5.70 -3.41 -10.82
N SER A 63 -6.30 -2.56 -9.98
CA SER A 63 -6.03 -1.12 -9.92
C SER A 63 -5.31 -0.69 -8.65
N ASN A 64 -5.13 -1.58 -7.68
CA ASN A 64 -4.56 -1.27 -6.38
C ASN A 64 -3.46 -2.27 -5.99
N PHE A 65 -2.32 -1.73 -5.55
CA PHE A 65 -1.09 -2.47 -5.32
C PHE A 65 -0.45 -2.02 -4.02
N ILE A 66 -0.08 -2.96 -3.14
CA ILE A 66 0.50 -2.63 -1.83
C ILE A 66 1.90 -3.22 -1.72
N LYS A 67 2.87 -2.40 -1.35
CA LYS A 67 4.22 -2.84 -1.00
C LYS A 67 4.48 -2.51 0.47
N LEU A 68 5.03 -3.48 1.19
CA LEU A 68 5.22 -3.39 2.63
C LEU A 68 6.71 -3.35 2.96
N TYR A 69 7.08 -2.51 3.93
CA TYR A 69 8.44 -2.29 4.38
C TYR A 69 8.52 -2.29 5.91
N GLN A 70 9.70 -2.61 6.44
CA GLN A 70 10.06 -2.43 7.85
C GLN A 70 11.48 -1.87 7.95
N LEU A 71 11.85 -1.30 9.09
CA LEU A 71 13.23 -0.89 9.33
C LEU A 71 14.11 -2.10 9.59
N GLN A 72 15.26 -2.18 8.91
CA GLN A 72 16.17 -3.33 8.97
C GLN A 72 16.84 -3.48 10.35
N GLU A 73 17.03 -2.36 11.06
CA GLU A 73 17.68 -2.31 12.38
C GLU A 73 16.85 -2.92 13.51
N ASN A 74 15.54 -3.10 13.29
CA ASN A 74 14.67 -3.69 14.29
C ASN A 74 14.96 -5.18 14.49
N SER A 75 14.72 -5.65 15.72
CA SER A 75 14.94 -7.05 16.08
C SER A 75 13.95 -7.98 15.38
N SER A 76 14.29 -9.25 15.17
CA SER A 76 13.33 -10.23 14.65
C SER A 76 12.21 -10.52 15.65
N VAL A 77 11.01 -10.78 15.16
CA VAL A 77 9.90 -11.33 15.95
C VAL A 77 10.23 -12.79 16.30
N PRO A 78 10.18 -13.20 17.59
CA PRO A 78 10.69 -14.50 18.02
C PRO A 78 10.11 -15.73 17.30
N HIS A 79 8.85 -15.64 16.85
CA HIS A 79 8.13 -16.75 16.21
C HIS A 79 8.05 -16.61 14.66
N ILE A 80 8.59 -15.53 14.08
CA ILE A 80 8.65 -15.29 12.63
C ILE A 80 9.97 -14.57 12.31
N SER A 81 11.01 -15.33 11.93
CA SER A 81 12.39 -14.83 11.80
C SER A 81 12.56 -13.64 10.85
N ASP A 82 11.79 -13.65 9.76
CA ASP A 82 11.91 -12.70 8.66
C ASP A 82 11.07 -11.43 8.89
N LEU A 83 10.27 -11.42 9.97
CA LEU A 83 9.50 -10.27 10.43
C LEU A 83 10.31 -9.51 11.47
N ARG A 84 10.40 -8.19 11.33
CA ARG A 84 11.02 -7.32 12.33
C ARG A 84 9.97 -6.80 13.30
N THR A 85 10.41 -6.44 14.50
CA THR A 85 9.60 -5.66 15.44
C THR A 85 9.43 -4.22 14.92
N GLY A 86 8.58 -3.43 15.57
CA GLY A 86 8.32 -2.03 15.21
C GLY A 86 7.14 -1.86 14.26
N ASP A 87 7.21 -0.83 13.42
CA ASP A 87 6.09 -0.46 12.55
C ASP A 87 6.19 -1.16 11.20
N ILE A 88 5.04 -1.35 10.57
CA ILE A 88 4.93 -1.75 9.17
C ILE A 88 4.60 -0.52 8.34
N TYR A 89 5.49 -0.19 7.42
CA TYR A 89 5.31 0.88 6.45
C TYR A 89 4.68 0.31 5.18
N CYS A 90 3.72 1.02 4.63
CA CYS A 90 2.91 0.59 3.52
C CYS A 90 2.91 1.68 2.44
N VAL A 91 3.19 1.27 1.21
CA VAL A 91 3.04 2.08 0.01
C VAL A 91 1.95 1.44 -0.83
N GLU A 92 0.78 2.05 -0.84
CA GLU A 92 -0.37 1.64 -1.63
C GLU A 92 -0.47 2.51 -2.88
N VAL A 93 -0.23 1.94 -4.06
CA VAL A 93 -0.43 2.61 -5.35
C VAL A 93 -1.83 2.30 -5.85
N SER A 94 -2.65 3.32 -6.02
CA SER A 94 -3.99 3.24 -6.58
C SER A 94 -4.03 3.92 -7.94
N LEU A 95 -4.29 3.15 -9.00
CA LEU A 95 -4.46 3.66 -10.36
C LEU A 95 -5.84 4.27 -10.60
N ASN A 96 -6.81 3.93 -9.74
CA ASN A 96 -8.17 4.43 -9.79
C ASN A 96 -8.81 4.28 -8.40
N ASN A 97 -9.11 5.41 -7.78
CA ASN A 97 -9.75 5.54 -6.47
C ASN A 97 -11.26 5.88 -6.55
N GLY A 98 -11.83 5.96 -7.76
CA GLY A 98 -13.26 6.12 -7.99
C GLY A 98 -13.81 7.55 -7.77
N SER A 99 -13.05 8.43 -7.14
CA SER A 99 -13.42 9.84 -6.94
C SER A 99 -12.19 10.72 -7.12
N GLU A 100 -12.25 11.57 -8.14
CA GLU A 100 -11.16 12.39 -8.69
C GLU A 100 -10.22 11.59 -9.60
N ASP A 101 -10.33 11.82 -10.91
CA ASP A 101 -9.70 11.06 -12.01
C ASP A 101 -8.15 11.11 -11.98
N TYR A 102 -7.50 10.61 -10.94
CA TYR A 102 -6.05 10.67 -10.83
C TYR A 102 -5.43 9.55 -9.99
N PRO A 103 -4.32 8.93 -10.45
CA PRO A 103 -3.64 7.90 -9.68
C PRO A 103 -2.87 8.51 -8.49
N GLU A 104 -2.90 7.79 -7.37
CA GLU A 104 -2.37 8.23 -6.08
C GLU A 104 -1.51 7.16 -5.42
N ILE A 105 -0.72 7.60 -4.44
CA ILE A 105 0.01 6.77 -3.51
C ILE A 105 -0.45 7.10 -2.09
N THR A 106 -0.95 6.11 -1.37
CA THR A 106 -1.15 6.21 0.07
C THR A 106 0.09 5.69 0.78
N LEU A 107 0.72 6.55 1.57
CA LEU A 107 1.87 6.26 2.41
C LEU A 107 1.36 6.07 3.82
N ALA A 108 1.42 4.84 4.34
CA ALA A 108 0.88 4.50 5.63
C ALA A 108 1.92 3.89 6.57
N ARG A 109 1.75 4.13 7.86
CA ARG A 109 2.48 3.47 8.94
C ARG A 109 1.49 2.79 9.86
N PHE A 110 1.72 1.50 10.12
CA PHE A 110 0.88 0.68 10.97
C PHE A 110 1.66 0.17 12.17
N THR A 111 1.08 0.34 13.36
CA THR A 111 1.60 -0.26 14.60
C THR A 111 0.86 -1.57 14.86
N TYR A 112 1.60 -2.60 15.30
CA TYR A 112 1.06 -3.94 15.51
C TYR A 112 1.35 -4.52 16.89
N ASP A 113 0.49 -5.44 17.28
CA ASP A 113 0.75 -6.46 18.29
C ASP A 113 1.19 -7.75 17.60
N TYR A 114 2.49 -8.03 17.62
CA TYR A 114 3.05 -9.17 16.89
C TYR A 114 2.63 -10.53 17.47
N ASP A 115 2.06 -10.60 18.68
CA ASP A 115 1.56 -11.86 19.25
C ASP A 115 0.36 -12.44 18.47
N PHE A 116 -0.28 -11.61 17.64
CA PHE A 116 -1.37 -12.04 16.76
C PHE A 116 -0.89 -12.57 15.40
N TRP A 117 0.40 -12.42 15.09
CA TRP A 117 0.96 -12.84 13.81
C TRP A 117 1.29 -14.32 13.83
N THR A 118 0.99 -14.99 12.73
CA THR A 118 1.27 -16.44 12.57
C THR A 118 2.00 -16.77 11.28
N LYS A 119 2.13 -15.80 10.38
CA LYS A 119 2.76 -15.94 9.06
C LYS A 119 3.19 -14.59 8.52
N MET A 120 4.07 -14.60 7.51
CA MET A 120 4.35 -13.44 6.67
C MET A 120 3.13 -13.12 5.78
N PRO A 121 2.94 -11.86 5.36
CA PRO A 121 1.86 -11.50 4.43
C PRO A 121 2.04 -12.19 3.08
N SER A 122 0.95 -12.71 2.54
CA SER A 122 0.86 -13.22 1.17
C SER A 122 0.20 -12.20 0.25
N VAL A 123 0.30 -12.41 -1.08
CA VAL A 123 -0.28 -11.49 -2.08
C VAL A 123 -1.78 -11.22 -1.84
N SER A 124 -2.53 -12.26 -1.40
CA SER A 124 -3.97 -12.19 -1.13
C SER A 124 -4.33 -11.54 0.21
N ASP A 125 -3.36 -11.33 1.11
CA ASP A 125 -3.57 -10.65 2.39
C ASP A 125 -3.69 -9.11 2.23
N HIS A 126 -3.77 -8.62 0.98
CA HIS A 126 -3.98 -7.21 0.60
C HIS A 126 -5.03 -6.48 1.45
N TRP A 127 -6.16 -7.13 1.70
CA TRP A 127 -7.29 -6.54 2.42
C TRP A 127 -6.94 -6.10 3.86
N ILE A 128 -5.94 -6.73 4.49
CA ILE A 128 -5.51 -6.39 5.86
C ILE A 128 -4.92 -4.99 5.92
N PHE A 129 -4.26 -4.56 4.85
CA PHE A 129 -3.56 -3.28 4.77
C PHE A 129 -4.37 -2.22 3.98
N PHE A 130 -5.36 -2.66 3.19
CA PHE A 130 -6.22 -1.78 2.40
C PHE A 130 -7.43 -1.23 3.19
N TYR A 131 -8.12 -2.09 3.96
CA TYR A 131 -9.34 -1.69 4.68
C TYR A 131 -9.18 -0.82 5.93
N PRO A 132 -8.02 -0.73 6.61
CA PRO A 132 -7.89 0.14 7.78
C PRO A 132 -8.35 1.59 7.54
N PHE A 133 -8.19 2.14 6.35
CA PHE A 133 -8.62 3.50 6.02
C PHE A 133 -9.96 3.57 5.25
N ARG A 134 -10.73 2.48 5.19
CA ARG A 134 -11.93 2.37 4.34
C ARG A 134 -13.12 1.66 4.97
N ASP A 135 -12.92 0.96 6.08
CA ASP A 135 -13.94 0.12 6.72
C ASP A 135 -14.34 0.64 8.11
N GLU A 136 -15.24 1.62 8.12
CA GLU A 136 -15.77 2.28 9.32
C GLU A 136 -16.50 1.32 10.29
N ASN A 137 -16.83 0.09 9.85
CA ASN A 137 -17.42 -0.92 10.73
C ASN A 137 -16.39 -1.62 11.62
N ASN A 138 -15.11 -1.54 11.23
CA ASN A 138 -13.98 -2.17 11.91
C ASN A 138 -12.99 -1.16 12.49
N PHE A 139 -13.01 0.08 12.02
CA PHE A 139 -12.08 1.13 12.42
C PHE A 139 -12.82 2.44 12.69
N GLU A 140 -12.35 3.17 13.69
CA GLU A 140 -12.57 4.61 13.79
C GLU A 140 -11.57 5.30 12.87
N ILE A 141 -12.07 6.04 11.87
CA ILE A 141 -11.27 6.69 10.85
C ILE A 141 -11.50 8.19 10.93
N GLN A 142 -10.41 8.96 10.96
CA GLN A 142 -10.45 10.42 10.99
C GLN A 142 -9.42 10.98 10.02
N GLU A 143 -9.73 12.11 9.40
CA GLU A 143 -8.78 12.89 8.61
C GLU A 143 -8.64 14.28 9.23
N LYS A 144 -7.40 14.72 9.43
CA LYS A 144 -7.08 16.08 9.88
C LYS A 144 -5.87 16.60 9.14
N ASN A 145 -6.05 17.71 8.41
CA ASN A 145 -4.99 18.37 7.63
C ASN A 145 -4.28 17.42 6.63
N GLY A 146 -5.02 16.56 5.93
CA GLY A 146 -4.45 15.61 4.96
C GLY A 146 -3.75 14.39 5.57
N ILE A 147 -3.78 14.26 6.90
CA ILE A 147 -3.32 13.07 7.62
C ILE A 147 -4.52 12.25 8.08
N TRP A 148 -4.54 11.00 7.66
CA TRP A 148 -5.53 10.00 8.05
C TRP A 148 -5.04 9.23 9.28
N THR A 149 -5.93 9.02 10.23
CA THR A 149 -5.71 8.12 11.36
C THR A 149 -6.79 7.06 11.38
N SER A 150 -6.40 5.82 11.66
CA SER A 150 -7.27 4.66 11.75
C SER A 150 -6.98 3.89 13.02
N THR A 151 -7.99 3.68 13.86
CA THR A 151 -7.88 2.90 15.10
C THR A 151 -8.89 1.75 15.06
N PRO A 152 -8.46 0.50 15.21
CA PRO A 152 -9.38 -0.65 15.17
C PRO A 152 -10.28 -0.67 16.39
N TYR A 153 -11.54 -1.06 16.19
CA TYR A 153 -12.34 -1.52 17.32
C TYR A 153 -11.77 -2.82 17.89
N GLU A 154 -11.99 -3.07 19.19
CA GLU A 154 -11.41 -4.22 19.89
C GLU A 154 -11.72 -5.56 19.18
N LYS A 155 -12.96 -5.72 18.70
CA LYS A 155 -13.42 -6.90 17.94
C LYS A 155 -12.62 -7.15 16.66
N SER A 156 -12.02 -6.11 16.10
CA SER A 156 -11.37 -6.10 14.78
C SER A 156 -9.87 -6.36 14.90
N ARG A 157 -9.26 -6.14 16.07
CA ARG A 157 -7.82 -6.35 16.28
C ARG A 157 -7.35 -7.73 15.83
N LYS A 158 -8.01 -8.80 16.27
CA LYS A 158 -7.65 -10.18 15.88
C LYS A 158 -7.80 -10.43 14.37
N LYS A 159 -8.85 -9.89 13.75
CA LYS A 159 -9.09 -10.02 12.30
C LYS A 159 -7.95 -9.38 11.49
N TYR A 160 -7.46 -8.25 11.95
CA TYR A 160 -6.39 -7.48 11.32
C TYR A 160 -5.03 -7.68 12.03
N TRP A 161 -4.75 -8.91 12.46
CA TRP A 161 -3.43 -9.35 12.94
C TRP A 161 -2.85 -8.51 14.08
N GLY A 162 -3.69 -8.06 15.00
CA GLY A 162 -3.27 -7.28 16.15
C GLY A 162 -2.93 -5.83 15.83
N ILE A 163 -3.39 -5.27 14.70
CA ILE A 163 -3.25 -3.84 14.41
C ILE A 163 -3.67 -3.01 15.62
N LYS A 164 -2.91 -1.94 15.90
CA LYS A 164 -3.17 -0.99 16.99
C LYS A 164 -3.55 0.38 16.45
N GLN A 165 -2.89 0.82 15.39
CA GLN A 165 -3.18 2.09 14.72
C GLN A 165 -2.62 2.08 13.29
N GLY A 166 -3.28 2.80 12.39
CA GLY A 166 -2.75 3.23 11.11
C GLY A 166 -2.71 4.75 11.03
N ILE A 167 -1.63 5.30 10.48
CA ILE A 167 -1.51 6.71 10.10
C ILE A 167 -1.15 6.75 8.62
N ALA A 168 -1.80 7.61 7.84
CA ALA A 168 -1.51 7.71 6.41
C ALA A 168 -1.56 9.14 5.88
N GLN A 169 -0.84 9.34 4.79
CA GLN A 169 -0.89 10.53 3.95
C GLN A 169 -1.02 10.08 2.49
N VAL A 170 -1.74 10.85 1.68
CA VAL A 170 -1.91 10.60 0.25
C VAL A 170 -1.08 11.61 -0.55
N ILE A 171 -0.37 11.12 -1.57
CA ILE A 171 0.33 11.93 -2.55
C ILE A 171 -0.05 11.52 -3.98
N PRO A 172 -0.03 12.42 -4.97
CA PRO A 172 -0.22 12.05 -6.38
C PRO A 172 0.89 11.12 -6.89
N LEU A 173 0.54 10.04 -7.60
CA LEU A 173 1.52 9.12 -8.18
C LEU A 173 2.49 9.83 -9.13
N LEU A 174 2.03 10.85 -9.85
CA LEU A 174 2.85 11.59 -10.83
C LEU A 174 3.97 12.42 -10.21
N GLN A 175 4.03 12.56 -8.88
CA GLN A 175 5.18 13.17 -8.20
C GLN A 175 6.40 12.23 -8.14
N VAL A 176 6.21 10.93 -8.38
CA VAL A 176 7.26 9.92 -8.30
C VAL A 176 7.72 9.52 -9.70
N THR A 177 8.85 10.08 -10.14
CA THR A 177 9.38 9.90 -11.51
C THR A 177 10.84 9.47 -11.58
N SER A 178 11.56 9.52 -10.46
CA SER A 178 12.98 9.16 -10.38
C SER A 178 13.36 8.58 -9.00
N PRO A 179 14.53 7.93 -8.86
CA PRO A 179 15.03 7.47 -7.57
C PRO A 179 15.09 8.56 -6.49
N GLU A 180 15.40 9.80 -6.86
CA GLU A 180 15.43 10.94 -5.93
C GLU A 180 14.03 11.26 -5.39
N THR A 181 13.01 11.24 -6.27
CA THR A 181 11.61 11.45 -5.84
C THR A 181 11.06 10.25 -5.05
N ILE A 182 11.49 9.02 -5.34
CA ILE A 182 11.18 7.85 -4.49
C ILE A 182 11.74 8.10 -3.08
N ARG A 183 12.98 8.58 -2.98
CA ARG A 183 13.59 8.89 -1.70
C ARG A 183 12.85 10.00 -0.95
N SER A 184 12.60 11.14 -1.62
CA SER A 184 12.02 12.33 -0.98
C SER A 184 10.53 12.22 -0.70
N GLU A 185 9.75 11.69 -1.65
CA GLU A 185 8.28 11.69 -1.57
C GLU A 185 7.72 10.41 -0.94
N ILE A 186 8.45 9.29 -0.97
CA ILE A 186 8.00 8.03 -0.35
C ILE A 186 8.72 7.81 0.99
N PHE A 187 10.01 7.51 0.97
CA PHE A 187 10.69 7.01 2.17
C PHE A 187 10.88 8.07 3.26
N LYS A 188 11.27 9.30 2.89
CA LYS A 188 11.34 10.40 3.87
C LYS A 188 9.98 10.76 4.45
N VAL A 189 8.91 10.72 3.65
CA VAL A 189 7.55 10.96 4.14
C VAL A 189 7.12 9.85 5.09
N LEU A 190 7.34 8.58 4.75
CA LEU A 190 7.06 7.44 5.63
C LEU A 190 7.77 7.58 6.99
N SER A 191 9.06 7.92 7.01
CA SER A 191 9.81 8.18 8.24
C SER A 191 9.30 9.41 9.01
N GLY A 192 8.75 10.39 8.30
CA GLY A 192 8.26 11.66 8.85
C GLY A 192 6.80 11.66 9.29
N LEU A 193 6.05 10.56 9.07
CA LEU A 193 4.66 10.45 9.53
C LEU A 193 4.59 10.68 11.05
N PRO A 194 3.60 11.43 11.56
CA PRO A 194 3.54 11.79 12.98
C PRO A 194 3.50 10.54 13.86
N GLY A 195 4.19 10.58 15.00
CA GLY A 195 4.15 9.52 16.01
C GLY A 195 2.72 9.27 16.49
N SER A 196 2.47 8.09 17.05
CA SER A 196 1.24 7.81 17.79
C SER A 196 1.26 8.56 19.12
N ASP A 197 1.09 9.88 19.11
CA ASP A 197 0.78 10.59 20.35
C ASP A 197 -0.66 10.27 20.74
N PRO A 198 -0.93 9.85 21.99
CA PRO A 198 -2.29 9.75 22.46
C PRO A 198 -2.91 11.14 22.38
N ILE A 199 -4.07 11.23 21.71
CA ILE A 199 -4.93 12.40 21.80
C ILE A 199 -5.24 12.57 23.30
N VAL A 200 -4.62 13.57 23.92
CA VAL A 200 -4.82 13.98 25.32
C VAL A 200 -6.24 14.47 25.53
#